data_AF-A0A348G1D3-F1
#
_entry.id   AF-A0A348G1D3-F1
#
_cell.length_a   1.000
_cell.length_b   1.000
_cell.length_c   1.000
_cell.angle_alpha   90.00
_cell.angle_beta   90.00
_cell.angle_gamma   90.00
#
_symmetry.space_group_name_H-M   'P 1'
#
loop_
_entity.id
_entity.type
_entity.pdbx_description
1 polymer ?
#
loop_
_entity_poly.entity_id
_entity_poly.type
_entity_poly.pdbx_seq_one_letter_code
_entity_poly.pdbx_strand_id
1 'polypeptide(L)'
;MPRGRRSQPDDIKALKGNPGKRRLALKAGVDHGETKAPLAHVELPDFLTHERERAIFQRVVDDLLQRRVARQADLAAYARWAHYLHRWIECKDALDGVSLAYETASKHGTMLRKHPLFAAMVDLERLLMALEDRLGLNPAARQTIIRGLAALPPAFLGDLFEEDRRERAAAGDPAPSAKEAAPPADSPLGFLARAGAAKPSTAKH
;
A
#
# COMPACT_ATOMS: atom_id res chain seq x y z
N MET A 1 -23.67 48.66 2.37
CA MET A 1 -24.65 47.55 2.45
C MET A 1 -23.91 46.26 2.83
N PRO A 2 -24.08 45.69 4.04
CA PRO A 2 -23.48 44.39 4.35
C PRO A 2 -24.18 43.30 3.50
N ARG A 3 -23.40 42.57 2.70
CA ARG A 3 -23.89 41.45 1.88
C ARG A 3 -24.32 40.33 2.83
N GLY A 4 -25.59 39.88 2.75
CA GLY A 4 -26.13 38.82 3.58
C GLY A 4 -25.34 37.50 3.45
N ARG A 5 -25.40 36.66 4.50
CA ARG A 5 -24.73 35.34 4.53
C ARG A 5 -25.15 34.50 3.31
N ARG A 6 -24.17 33.86 2.67
CA ARG A 6 -24.42 32.91 1.57
C ARG A 6 -25.30 31.77 2.06
N SER A 7 -26.26 31.35 1.24
CA SER A 7 -27.13 30.21 1.55
C SER A 7 -26.31 28.93 1.66
N GLN A 8 -26.64 28.09 2.65
CA GLN A 8 -26.01 26.78 2.80
C GLN A 8 -26.29 25.89 1.57
N PRO A 9 -25.34 25.01 1.19
CA PRO A 9 -25.55 24.03 0.13
C PRO A 9 -26.68 23.06 0.47
N ASP A 10 -27.36 22.57 -0.57
CA ASP A 10 -28.64 21.86 -0.43
C ASP A 10 -28.53 20.49 0.26
N ASP A 11 -27.33 19.90 0.26
CA ASP A 11 -27.03 18.64 0.95
C ASP A 11 -27.12 18.80 2.49
N ILE A 12 -26.66 19.94 3.01
CA ILE A 12 -26.76 20.28 4.44
C ILE A 12 -28.22 20.59 4.81
N LYS A 13 -29.01 21.16 3.88
CA LYS A 13 -30.44 21.43 4.11
C LYS A 13 -31.30 20.16 4.10
N ALA A 14 -30.91 19.13 3.36
CA ALA A 14 -31.57 17.83 3.38
C ALA A 14 -31.34 17.11 4.73
N LEU A 15 -30.10 17.09 5.22
CA LEU A 15 -29.72 16.48 6.50
C LEU A 15 -30.36 17.18 7.72
N LYS A 16 -30.49 18.51 7.67
CA LYS A 16 -31.07 19.30 8.78
C LYS A 16 -32.60 19.34 8.78
N GLY A 17 -33.25 18.63 7.85
CA GLY A 17 -34.70 18.60 7.71
C GLY A 17 -35.23 19.91 7.13
N ASN A 18 -35.31 20.00 5.80
CA ASN A 18 -35.78 21.14 5.01
C ASN A 18 -37.02 21.85 5.60
N PRO A 19 -36.85 22.91 6.40
CA PRO A 19 -37.98 23.54 7.10
C PRO A 19 -38.84 24.38 6.13
N GLY A 20 -38.34 24.65 4.92
CA GLY A 20 -38.99 25.51 3.93
C GLY A 20 -39.88 24.80 2.90
N LYS A 21 -40.02 23.47 2.95
CA LYS A 21 -40.81 22.62 2.03
C LYS A 21 -40.63 22.87 0.50
N ARG A 22 -39.68 23.70 0.08
CA ARG A 22 -39.34 23.87 -1.34
C ARG A 22 -38.66 22.61 -1.85
N ARG A 23 -39.05 22.17 -3.06
CA ARG A 23 -38.41 21.06 -3.77
C ARG A 23 -36.92 21.36 -3.92
N LEU A 24 -36.09 20.57 -3.24
CA LEU A 24 -34.66 20.57 -3.43
C LEU A 24 -34.37 19.84 -4.75
N ALA A 25 -33.53 20.42 -5.60
CA ALA A 25 -32.96 19.71 -6.73
C ALA A 25 -31.86 18.77 -6.20
N LEU A 26 -32.25 17.75 -5.44
CA LEU A 26 -31.39 16.63 -5.12
C LEU A 26 -31.00 16.01 -6.47
N LYS A 27 -29.72 16.10 -6.82
CA LYS A 27 -29.19 15.33 -7.94
C LYS A 27 -29.44 13.86 -7.60
N ALA A 28 -30.44 13.28 -8.25
CA ALA A 28 -30.78 11.88 -8.11
C ALA A 28 -29.54 11.06 -8.45
N GLY A 29 -29.15 10.18 -7.53
CA GLY A 29 -28.08 9.21 -7.74
C GLY A 29 -26.67 9.76 -7.53
N VAL A 30 -26.34 10.23 -6.33
CA VAL A 30 -25.00 9.93 -5.82
C VAL A 30 -25.10 8.51 -5.27
N ASP A 31 -24.99 7.55 -6.18
CA ASP A 31 -24.58 6.22 -5.76
C ASP A 31 -23.30 6.43 -4.95
N HIS A 32 -23.33 6.11 -3.66
CA HIS A 32 -22.13 5.77 -2.90
C HIS A 32 -21.57 4.43 -3.41
N GLY A 33 -21.60 4.24 -4.73
CA GLY A 33 -20.85 3.23 -5.41
C GLY A 33 -19.41 3.59 -5.16
N GLU A 34 -18.78 2.79 -4.30
CA GLU A 34 -17.36 2.51 -4.41
C GLU A 34 -17.04 2.52 -5.90
N THR A 35 -16.41 3.60 -6.37
CA THR A 35 -15.83 3.65 -7.70
C THR A 35 -14.68 2.66 -7.65
N LYS A 36 -15.02 1.37 -7.74
CA LYS A 36 -14.11 0.36 -8.25
C LYS A 36 -13.80 0.85 -9.65
N ALA A 37 -12.72 1.63 -9.75
CA ALA A 37 -12.02 1.84 -10.99
C ALA A 37 -11.98 0.46 -11.67
N PRO A 38 -12.39 0.35 -12.93
CA PRO A 38 -12.40 -0.94 -13.60
C PRO A 38 -11.02 -1.55 -13.38
N LEU A 39 -10.98 -2.73 -12.73
CA LEU A 39 -9.75 -3.48 -12.53
C LEU A 39 -9.12 -3.56 -13.92
N ALA A 40 -8.05 -2.79 -14.14
CA ALA A 40 -7.36 -2.79 -15.41
C ALA A 40 -7.06 -4.25 -15.70
N HIS A 41 -7.53 -4.76 -16.84
CA HIS A 41 -7.30 -6.16 -17.18
C HIS A 41 -5.80 -6.40 -17.17
N VAL A 42 -5.31 -7.13 -16.16
CA VAL A 42 -3.90 -7.46 -16.05
C VAL A 42 -3.67 -8.72 -16.86
N GLU A 43 -2.87 -8.59 -17.91
CA GLU A 43 -2.40 -9.73 -18.66
C GLU A 43 -1.48 -10.59 -17.79
N LEU A 44 -1.80 -11.88 -17.71
CA LEU A 44 -0.96 -12.85 -17.03
C LEU A 44 0.29 -13.10 -17.86
N PRO A 45 1.51 -13.02 -17.28
CA PRO A 45 2.72 -13.34 -18.03
C PRO A 45 2.77 -14.81 -18.46
N ASP A 46 3.19 -15.04 -19.70
CA ASP A 46 3.23 -16.37 -20.34
C ASP A 46 4.07 -17.41 -19.59
N PHE A 47 5.09 -16.97 -18.84
CA PHE A 47 5.99 -17.86 -18.12
C PHE A 47 5.39 -18.42 -16.82
N LEU A 48 4.26 -17.89 -16.34
CA LEU A 48 3.54 -18.49 -15.22
C LEU A 48 2.77 -19.69 -15.76
N THR A 49 3.31 -20.90 -15.64
CA THR A 49 2.72 -22.09 -16.24
C THR A 49 1.78 -22.82 -15.28
N HIS A 50 2.07 -22.76 -13.99
CA HIS A 50 1.32 -23.50 -12.97
C HIS A 50 0.11 -22.71 -12.46
N GLU A 51 -1.01 -23.40 -12.22
CA GLU A 51 -2.24 -22.78 -11.70
C GLU A 51 -2.02 -22.06 -10.37
N ARG A 52 -1.21 -22.66 -9.47
CA ARG A 52 -0.85 -22.06 -8.18
C ARG A 52 -0.12 -20.72 -8.37
N GLU A 53 0.80 -20.62 -9.33
CA GLU A 53 1.51 -19.37 -9.62
C GLU A 53 0.55 -18.28 -10.11
N ARG A 54 -0.33 -18.64 -11.04
CA ARG A 54 -1.34 -17.71 -11.60
C ARG A 54 -2.27 -17.20 -10.50
N ALA A 55 -2.76 -18.09 -9.64
CA ALA A 55 -3.63 -17.74 -8.53
C ALA A 55 -2.93 -16.82 -7.50
N ILE A 56 -1.67 -17.11 -7.16
CA ILE A 56 -0.86 -16.27 -6.26
C ILE A 56 -0.67 -14.88 -6.87
N PHE A 57 -0.26 -14.82 -8.14
CA PHE A 57 -0.05 -13.58 -8.87
C PHE A 57 -1.31 -12.72 -8.90
N GLN A 58 -2.43 -13.31 -9.32
CA GLN A 58 -3.70 -12.60 -9.47
C GLN A 58 -4.20 -12.06 -8.13
N ARG A 59 -4.13 -12.85 -7.06
CA ARG A 59 -4.50 -12.40 -5.71
C ARG A 59 -3.68 -11.19 -5.25
N VAL A 60 -2.37 -11.21 -5.46
CA VAL A 60 -1.49 -10.12 -5.01
C VAL A 60 -1.69 -8.87 -5.86
N VAL A 61 -1.81 -9.03 -7.16
CA VAL A 61 -2.05 -7.91 -8.06
C VAL A 61 -3.41 -7.27 -7.79
N ASP A 62 -4.47 -8.06 -7.57
CA ASP A 62 -5.81 -7.54 -7.26
C ASP A 62 -5.84 -6.73 -5.96
N ASP A 63 -5.24 -7.23 -4.86
CA ASP A 63 -5.20 -6.48 -3.58
C ASP A 63 -4.35 -5.22 -3.66
N LEU A 64 -3.26 -5.23 -4.44
CA LEU A 64 -2.34 -4.08 -4.52
C LEU A 64 -2.75 -3.04 -5.56
N LEU A 65 -3.42 -3.45 -6.64
CA LEU A 65 -4.02 -2.53 -7.61
C LEU A 65 -5.18 -1.75 -7.01
N GLN A 66 -6.01 -2.40 -6.20
CA GLN A 66 -7.09 -1.71 -5.47
C GLN A 66 -6.57 -0.59 -4.57
N ARG A 67 -5.31 -0.70 -4.11
CA ARG A 67 -4.66 0.29 -3.25
C ARG A 67 -3.80 1.30 -4.02
N ARG A 68 -3.78 1.25 -5.36
CA ARG A 68 -2.87 2.00 -6.25
C ARG A 68 -1.39 1.88 -5.86
N VAL A 69 -1.01 0.77 -5.21
CA VAL A 69 0.38 0.50 -4.79
C VAL A 69 1.15 -0.22 -5.90
N ALA A 70 0.51 -1.18 -6.56
CA ALA A 70 1.08 -1.85 -7.72
C ALA A 70 0.92 -1.00 -8.97
N ARG A 71 1.97 -0.88 -9.79
CA ARG A 71 1.91 -0.27 -11.13
C ARG A 71 2.05 -1.35 -12.19
N GLN A 72 1.63 -1.03 -13.42
CA GLN A 72 1.84 -1.93 -14.57
C GLN A 72 3.32 -2.31 -14.76
N ALA A 73 4.24 -1.37 -14.46
CA ALA A 73 5.68 -1.61 -14.52
C ALA A 73 6.17 -2.73 -13.57
N ASP A 74 5.44 -3.00 -12.49
CA ASP A 74 5.83 -3.97 -11.46
C ASP A 74 5.26 -5.38 -11.71
N LEU A 75 4.37 -5.55 -12.70
CA LEU A 75 3.69 -6.81 -12.98
C LEU A 75 4.65 -7.98 -13.19
N ALA A 76 5.71 -7.77 -13.98
CA ALA A 76 6.71 -8.81 -14.22
C ALA A 76 7.45 -9.22 -12.93
N ALA A 77 7.63 -8.29 -11.98
CA ALA A 77 8.27 -8.57 -10.71
C ALA A 77 7.33 -9.31 -9.75
N TYR A 78 6.03 -8.95 -9.71
CA TYR A 78 5.02 -9.72 -8.98
C TYR A 78 4.89 -11.16 -9.51
N ALA A 79 4.93 -11.34 -10.83
CA ALA A 79 4.90 -12.66 -11.44
C ALA A 79 6.13 -13.51 -11.07
N ARG A 80 7.33 -12.91 -11.09
CA ARG A 80 8.55 -13.59 -10.62
C ARG A 80 8.45 -13.98 -9.14
N TRP A 81 7.93 -13.10 -8.29
CA TRP A 81 7.70 -13.40 -6.88
C TRP A 81 6.70 -14.56 -6.71
N ALA A 82 5.60 -14.57 -7.48
CA ALA A 82 4.61 -15.65 -7.44
C ALA A 82 5.21 -17.01 -7.86
N HIS A 83 6.08 -17.02 -8.88
CA HIS A 83 6.85 -18.19 -9.28
C HIS A 83 7.75 -18.73 -8.14
N TYR A 84 8.53 -17.85 -7.50
CA TYR A 84 9.39 -18.29 -6.40
C TYR A 84 8.61 -18.73 -5.16
N LEU A 85 7.49 -18.09 -4.86
CA LEU A 85 6.63 -18.50 -3.76
C LEU A 85 6.05 -19.89 -4.02
N HIS A 86 5.58 -20.16 -5.25
CA HIS A 86 5.14 -21.49 -5.63
C HIS A 86 6.24 -22.55 -5.41
N ARG A 87 7.47 -22.30 -5.88
CA ARG A 87 8.62 -23.21 -5.70
C ARG A 87 8.98 -23.44 -4.23
N TRP A 88 8.88 -22.40 -3.41
CA TRP A 88 9.10 -22.51 -1.98
C TRP A 88 8.03 -23.40 -1.32
N ILE A 89 6.76 -23.23 -1.69
CA ILE A 89 5.67 -24.08 -1.19
C ILE A 89 5.89 -25.53 -1.64
N GLU A 90 6.30 -25.79 -2.89
CA GLU A 90 6.62 -27.15 -3.34
C GLU A 90 7.74 -27.79 -2.52
N CYS A 91 8.80 -27.04 -2.22
CA CYS A 91 9.89 -27.52 -1.37
C CYS A 91 9.41 -27.83 0.05
N LYS A 92 8.52 -27.00 0.60
CA LYS A 92 7.90 -27.22 1.91
C LYS A 92 7.00 -28.46 1.92
N ASP A 93 6.12 -28.60 0.93
CA ASP A 93 5.22 -29.74 0.78
C ASP A 93 6.03 -31.05 0.64
N ALA A 94 7.14 -31.03 -0.11
CA ALA A 94 8.03 -32.18 -0.30
C ALA A 94 8.88 -32.53 0.94
N LEU A 95 9.09 -31.58 1.85
CA LEU A 95 9.77 -31.80 3.12
C LEU A 95 8.83 -32.27 4.23
N ASP A 96 7.52 -32.26 4.01
CA ASP A 96 6.56 -32.68 5.02
C ASP A 96 6.74 -34.17 5.37
N GLY A 97 6.90 -34.46 6.66
CA GLY A 97 7.24 -35.81 7.15
C GLY A 97 8.67 -36.29 6.88
N VAL A 98 9.56 -35.45 6.32
CA VAL A 98 10.97 -35.80 6.03
C VAL A 98 11.92 -35.08 6.98
N SER A 99 13.01 -35.75 7.39
CA SER A 99 14.07 -35.12 8.18
C SER A 99 14.79 -34.03 7.38
N LEU A 100 15.05 -32.88 8.02
CA LEU A 100 15.78 -31.76 7.43
C LEU A 100 17.28 -32.05 7.21
N ALA A 101 17.76 -33.19 7.70
CA ALA A 101 19.12 -33.64 7.52
C ALA A 101 19.17 -35.14 7.27
N TYR A 102 20.17 -35.56 6.51
CA TYR A 102 20.45 -36.97 6.21
C TYR A 102 21.90 -37.30 6.54
N GLU A 103 22.14 -38.54 6.95
CA GLU A 103 23.48 -39.03 7.21
C GLU A 103 24.17 -39.45 5.91
N THR A 104 25.45 -39.08 5.79
CA THR A 104 26.33 -39.50 4.70
C THR A 104 27.51 -40.25 5.28
N ALA A 105 27.77 -41.45 4.76
CA ALA A 105 28.98 -42.19 5.09
C ALA A 105 30.15 -41.70 4.22
N SER A 106 31.27 -41.37 4.87
CA SER A 106 32.54 -41.03 4.23
C SER A 106 33.64 -41.99 4.70
N LYS A 107 34.80 -42.00 4.02
CA LYS A 107 35.98 -42.78 4.43
C LYS A 107 36.44 -42.48 5.87
N HIS A 108 36.06 -41.34 6.43
CA HIS A 108 36.46 -40.88 7.77
C HIS A 108 35.33 -40.98 8.82
N GLY A 109 34.18 -41.58 8.50
CA GLY A 109 33.04 -41.72 9.42
C GLY A 109 31.72 -41.20 8.85
N THR A 110 30.69 -41.13 9.69
CA THR A 110 29.37 -40.59 9.33
C THR A 110 29.33 -39.08 9.55
N MET A 111 28.75 -38.36 8.59
CA MET A 111 28.55 -36.91 8.66
C MET A 111 27.09 -36.58 8.35
N LEU A 112 26.47 -35.78 9.22
CA LEU A 112 25.12 -35.27 9.01
C LEU A 112 25.17 -34.09 8.03
N ARG A 113 24.37 -34.14 6.95
CA ARG A 113 24.25 -33.06 5.95
C ARG A 113 22.81 -32.56 5.86
N LYS A 114 22.67 -31.27 5.54
CA LYS A 114 21.35 -30.65 5.31
C LYS A 114 20.70 -31.25 4.08
N HIS A 115 19.39 -31.47 4.15
CA HIS A 115 18.60 -31.92 3.02
C HIS A 115 18.68 -30.89 1.88
N PRO A 116 18.89 -31.30 0.61
CA PRO A 116 19.04 -30.35 -0.50
C PRO A 116 17.79 -29.48 -0.69
N LEU A 117 16.59 -30.03 -0.53
CA LEU A 117 15.34 -29.24 -0.59
C LEU A 117 15.26 -28.21 0.54
N PHE A 118 15.80 -28.52 1.72
CA PHE A 118 15.84 -27.56 2.82
C PHE A 118 16.81 -26.41 2.51
N ALA A 119 17.96 -26.71 1.90
CA ALA A 119 18.88 -25.68 1.43
C ALA A 119 18.24 -24.78 0.36
N ALA A 120 17.59 -25.38 -0.65
CA ALA A 120 16.87 -24.64 -1.69
C ALA A 120 15.76 -23.76 -1.11
N MET A 121 15.00 -24.26 -0.14
CA MET A 121 13.95 -23.50 0.55
C MET A 121 14.52 -22.27 1.27
N VAL A 122 15.65 -22.42 1.96
CA VAL A 122 16.34 -21.29 2.63
C VAL A 122 16.84 -20.24 1.63
N ASP A 123 17.33 -20.66 0.47
CA ASP A 123 17.77 -19.73 -0.57
C ASP A 123 16.59 -19.01 -1.23
N LEU A 124 15.48 -19.72 -1.49
CA LEU A 124 14.23 -19.14 -1.97
C LEU A 124 13.65 -18.13 -0.98
N GLU A 125 13.67 -18.42 0.32
CA GLU A 125 13.21 -17.52 1.38
C GLU A 125 13.94 -16.17 1.31
N ARG A 126 15.26 -16.19 1.14
CA ARG A 126 16.09 -14.97 1.03
C ARG A 126 15.72 -14.15 -0.20
N LEU A 127 15.47 -14.81 -1.33
CA LEU A 127 15.03 -14.15 -2.56
C LEU A 127 13.63 -13.56 -2.41
N LEU A 128 12.72 -14.27 -1.75
CA LEU A 128 11.36 -13.82 -1.46
C LEU A 128 11.37 -12.57 -0.59
N MET A 129 12.07 -12.59 0.56
CA MET A 129 12.22 -11.42 1.44
C MET A 129 12.74 -10.21 0.68
N ALA A 130 13.77 -10.40 -0.15
CA ALA A 130 14.38 -9.33 -0.93
C ALA A 130 13.46 -8.77 -2.04
N LEU A 131 12.55 -9.59 -2.59
CA LEU A 131 11.51 -9.12 -3.52
C LEU A 131 10.38 -8.43 -2.78
N GLU A 132 9.95 -8.96 -1.64
CA GLU A 132 8.87 -8.41 -0.81
C GLU A 132 9.18 -7.00 -0.32
N ASP A 133 10.42 -6.74 0.08
CA ASP A 133 10.87 -5.41 0.48
C ASP A 133 10.92 -4.44 -0.71
N ARG A 134 11.32 -4.89 -1.90
CA ARG A 134 11.36 -4.03 -3.10
C ARG A 134 9.96 -3.71 -3.64
N LEU A 135 9.05 -4.66 -3.55
CA LEU A 135 7.68 -4.56 -4.05
C LEU A 135 6.70 -3.91 -3.06
N GLY A 136 7.15 -3.61 -1.84
CA GLY A 136 6.29 -3.04 -0.80
C GLY A 136 5.22 -4.01 -0.29
N LEU A 137 5.47 -5.32 -0.41
CA LEU A 137 4.60 -6.37 0.13
C LEU A 137 4.63 -6.35 1.66
N ASN A 138 5.80 -6.04 2.23
CA ASN A 138 5.97 -5.80 3.66
C ASN A 138 5.43 -4.41 4.07
N PRO A 139 4.61 -4.29 5.14
CA PRO A 139 4.14 -3.00 5.65
C PRO A 139 5.26 -1.98 5.91
N ALA A 140 6.40 -2.41 6.46
CA ALA A 140 7.51 -1.50 6.74
C ALA A 140 8.12 -0.94 5.45
N ALA A 141 8.37 -1.81 4.47
CA ALA A 141 8.86 -1.41 3.15
C ALA A 141 7.87 -0.47 2.43
N ARG A 142 6.57 -0.75 2.54
CA ARG A 142 5.52 0.11 1.99
C ARG A 142 5.55 1.51 2.58
N GLN A 143 5.70 1.63 3.91
CA GLN A 143 5.83 2.94 4.55
C GLN A 143 7.08 3.69 4.09
N THR A 144 8.20 2.98 3.90
CA THR A 144 9.44 3.57 3.36
C THR A 144 9.25 4.08 1.94
N ILE A 145 8.61 3.32 1.06
CA ILE A 145 8.31 3.73 -0.32
C ILE A 145 7.39 4.96 -0.31
N ILE A 146 6.32 4.95 0.49
CA ILE A 146 5.38 6.09 0.60
C ILE A 146 6.10 7.35 1.10
N ARG A 147 6.94 7.23 2.13
CA ARG A 147 7.74 8.36 2.66
C ARG A 147 8.71 8.90 1.62
N GLY A 148 9.39 8.00 0.89
CA GLY A 148 10.32 8.38 -0.18
C GLY A 148 9.61 9.15 -1.30
N LEU A 149 8.43 8.68 -1.71
CA LEU A 149 7.59 9.36 -2.71
C LEU A 149 7.09 10.72 -2.21
N ALA A 150 6.69 10.83 -0.95
CA ALA A 150 6.22 12.09 -0.36
C ALA A 150 7.34 13.15 -0.21
N ALA A 151 8.60 12.74 -0.14
CA ALA A 151 9.76 13.63 -0.04
C ALA A 151 10.23 14.18 -1.39
N LEU A 152 9.74 13.63 -2.51
CA LEU A 152 10.11 14.11 -3.84
C LEU A 152 9.53 15.52 -4.10
N PRO A 153 10.24 16.40 -4.83
CA PRO A 153 9.76 17.74 -5.14
C PRO A 153 8.43 17.69 -5.95
N PRO A 154 7.51 18.64 -5.73
CA PRO A 154 6.22 18.67 -6.43
C PRO A 154 6.34 18.68 -7.97
N ALA A 155 7.47 19.17 -8.50
CA ALA A 155 7.79 19.19 -9.92
C ALA A 155 7.91 17.78 -10.55
N PHE A 156 8.27 16.75 -9.76
CA PHE A 156 8.32 15.36 -10.19
C PHE A 156 7.01 14.60 -9.91
N LEU A 157 6.15 15.15 -9.06
CA LEU A 157 4.85 14.59 -8.66
C LEU A 157 3.65 15.23 -9.36
N GLY A 158 3.89 16.10 -10.35
CA GLY A 158 2.85 16.90 -11.01
C GLY A 158 1.64 16.10 -11.46
N ASP A 159 1.87 14.86 -11.91
CA ASP A 159 0.82 13.95 -12.37
C ASP A 159 0.31 12.97 -11.28
N LEU A 160 1.03 12.83 -10.17
CA LEU A 160 0.77 11.77 -9.16
C LEU A 160 -0.43 12.06 -8.24
N PHE A 161 -0.73 13.35 -8.02
CA PHE A 161 -1.85 13.80 -7.18
C PHE A 161 -2.77 14.76 -7.95
N GLU A 162 -2.66 14.83 -9.28
CA GLU A 162 -3.51 15.71 -10.06
C GLU A 162 -4.93 15.17 -10.20
N GLU A 163 -5.11 13.85 -10.34
CA GLU A 163 -6.45 13.23 -10.27
C GLU A 163 -7.11 13.48 -8.91
N ASP A 164 -6.38 13.27 -7.82
CA ASP A 164 -6.85 13.48 -6.45
C ASP A 164 -7.18 14.97 -6.17
N ARG A 165 -6.41 15.89 -6.76
CA ARG A 165 -6.70 17.34 -6.71
C ARG A 165 -7.86 17.74 -7.63
N ARG A 166 -8.02 17.11 -8.79
CA ARG A 166 -9.16 17.35 -9.69
C ARG A 166 -10.46 16.85 -9.07
N GLU A 167 -10.42 15.71 -8.38
CA GLU A 167 -11.55 15.16 -7.61
C GLU A 167 -11.91 16.06 -6.42
N ARG A 168 -10.92 16.52 -5.63
CA ARG A 168 -11.15 17.50 -4.54
C ARG A 168 -11.62 18.87 -5.06
N ALA A 169 -11.08 19.34 -6.18
CA ALA A 169 -11.51 20.59 -6.81
C ALA A 169 -12.93 20.48 -7.37
N ALA A 170 -13.31 19.31 -7.91
CA ALA A 170 -14.68 19.02 -8.33
C ALA A 170 -15.65 18.91 -7.14
N ALA A 171 -15.17 18.43 -5.99
CA ALA A 171 -15.91 18.41 -4.72
C ALA A 171 -15.98 19.79 -4.01
N GLY A 172 -15.29 20.81 -4.54
CA GLY A 172 -15.29 22.15 -3.97
C GLY A 172 -14.44 22.32 -2.71
N ASP A 173 -13.57 21.35 -2.40
CA ASP A 173 -12.66 21.44 -1.26
C ASP A 173 -11.55 22.45 -1.54
N PRO A 174 -11.28 23.40 -0.62
CA PRO A 174 -10.19 24.33 -0.81
C PRO A 174 -8.85 23.59 -0.79
N ALA A 175 -8.01 23.86 -1.80
CA ALA A 175 -6.64 23.34 -1.82
C ALA A 175 -5.90 23.78 -0.55
N PRO A 176 -5.14 22.89 0.12
CA PRO A 176 -4.41 23.26 1.32
C PRO A 176 -3.39 24.34 0.95
N SER A 177 -3.53 25.50 1.58
CA SER A 177 -2.53 26.57 1.53
C SER A 177 -1.22 26.05 2.11
N ALA A 178 -0.08 26.34 1.47
CA ALA A 178 1.25 25.93 1.94
C ALA A 178 1.59 26.42 3.37
N LYS A 179 0.75 27.26 3.99
CA LYS A 179 0.86 27.66 5.40
C LYS A 179 0.20 26.70 6.39
N GLU A 180 -0.52 25.68 5.93
CA GLU A 180 -1.32 24.77 6.77
C GLU A 180 -0.68 23.38 6.95
N ALA A 181 0.61 23.27 6.62
CA ALA A 181 1.41 22.04 6.79
C ALA A 181 1.91 21.83 8.24
N ALA A 182 1.23 22.40 9.24
CA ALA A 182 1.45 22.02 10.63
C ALA A 182 0.42 20.94 10.99
N PRO A 183 0.83 19.76 11.48
CA PRO A 183 -0.14 18.74 11.88
C PRO A 183 -1.06 19.32 12.96
N PRO A 184 -2.38 19.06 12.90
CA PRO A 184 -3.30 19.52 13.92
C PRO A 184 -2.84 19.02 15.29
N ALA A 185 -2.95 19.89 16.29
CA ALA A 185 -2.42 19.66 17.64
C ALA A 185 -2.94 18.36 18.28
N ASP A 186 -4.09 17.86 17.82
CA ASP A 186 -4.75 16.65 18.32
C ASP A 186 -4.41 15.37 17.53
N SER A 187 -3.43 15.43 16.61
CA SER A 187 -2.89 14.24 15.95
C SER A 187 -1.76 13.60 16.78
N PRO A 188 -1.60 12.27 16.75
CA PRO A 188 -0.50 11.59 17.46
C PRO A 188 0.90 12.06 17.01
N LEU A 189 1.02 12.66 15.83
CA LEU A 189 2.24 13.29 15.34
C LEU A 189 2.47 14.70 15.92
N GLY A 190 1.40 15.44 16.25
CA GLY A 190 1.48 16.75 16.90
C GLY A 190 2.02 16.68 18.33
N PHE A 191 1.73 15.59 19.05
CA PHE A 191 2.25 15.34 20.39
C PHE A 191 3.78 15.21 20.41
N LEU A 192 4.35 14.48 19.44
CA LEU A 192 5.80 14.26 19.33
C LEU A 192 6.56 15.54 18.96
N ALA A 193 5.99 16.39 18.10
CA ALA A 193 6.56 17.68 17.76
C ALA A 193 6.65 18.63 18.98
N ARG A 194 5.68 18.55 19.89
CA ARG A 194 5.68 19.34 21.14
C ARG A 194 6.70 18.82 22.17
N ALA A 195 6.91 17.51 22.23
CA ALA A 195 7.87 16.89 23.13
C ALA A 195 9.33 17.26 22.79
N GLY A 196 9.64 17.51 21.51
CA GLY A 196 10.98 17.92 21.07
C GLY A 196 11.33 19.41 21.27
N ALA A 197 10.37 20.26 21.62
CA ALA A 197 10.54 21.73 21.67
C ALA A 197 10.88 22.30 23.05
N ALA A 198 11.07 21.47 24.08
CA ALA A 198 11.45 21.92 25.41
C ALA A 198 12.91 22.42 25.41
N LYS A 199 13.09 23.75 25.48
CA LYS A 199 14.42 24.41 25.59
C LYS A 199 15.15 23.95 26.87
N PRO A 200 16.48 23.74 26.82
CA PRO A 200 17.27 23.48 28.02
C PRO A 200 17.32 24.72 28.93
N SER A 201 16.94 24.52 30.20
CA SER A 201 17.02 25.51 31.27
C SER A 201 18.47 25.86 31.56
N THR A 202 18.86 27.12 31.34
CA THR A 202 20.16 27.65 31.74
C THR A 202 20.19 27.88 33.25
N ALA A 203 20.88 27.00 33.98
CA ALA A 203 21.26 27.24 35.36
C ALA A 203 22.39 28.28 35.40
N LYS A 204 22.19 29.38 36.13
CA LYS A 204 23.24 30.34 36.49
C LYS A 204 23.87 29.92 37.82
N HIS A 205 25.20 29.94 37.86
CA HIS A 205 26.02 29.96 39.08
C HIS A 205 25.87 31.29 39.83
#